data_AF-A0A640QIG0-F1
#
_entry.id   AF-A0A640QIG0-F1
#
_cell.length_a   1.000
_cell.length_b   1.000
_cell.length_c   1.000
_cell.angle_alpha   90.00
_cell.angle_beta   90.00
_cell.angle_gamma   90.00
#
_symmetry.space_group_name_H-M   'P 1'
#
loop_
_entity.id
_entity.type
_entity.pdbx_description
1 polymer ?
#
loop_
_entity_poly.entity_id
_entity_poly.type
_entity_poly.pdbx_seq_one_letter_code
_entity_poly.pdbx_strand_id
1 'polypeptide(L)'
;MQNRGEVCSFGKFDELDEFVDKNGKLVLIYTSFYDFVESLIARETLFTKFLESWLAHFTQLVNFARVNRSKIILVSSRDIAINRTSFENISGVSLSELEVPNFSSSTKLLANYTSQVNSDVRKLLELLDALTTPLSEGVLLSETSAYDVEVFLQAQEKKSAELSSEIFELTKALSSTQEALDAEKQAAKKLEAMIFDLNNSLLEEESFNKYSLSTLSEFDSKIATLKNALEESEFDKRRYRRQRDRVEKKNQKIEEELSLLKVVLSTKDNELKRNAELLGQYEANTLVAKKSAIASTKINERQKKSLEAKVNELQKSNDKLFAELSLIRKENDGMKRSRLYSAGQVIKKAKNKLNRRDELRLDDQEISLVATSEYFNIKWYLETYPDVAEAGIHPVEHYLLYGAAEGRLPSPNFDGKWYLTRYPDVERAGLNPLVHYETYGRGEGRVVSPKMLASEASSKKN
;
A
#
# COMPACT_ATOMS: atom_id res chain seq x y z
N MET A 1 -43.50 -27.50 132.62
CA MET A 1 -42.88 -28.84 132.66
C MET A 1 -43.10 -29.53 131.32
N GLN A 2 -42.01 -30.03 130.76
CA GLN A 2 -41.79 -30.95 129.62
C GLN A 2 -42.98 -31.40 128.75
N ASN A 3 -42.86 -31.21 127.43
CA ASN A 3 -42.39 -32.30 126.56
C ASN A 3 -41.86 -31.74 125.22
N ARG A 4 -40.55 -31.87 125.00
CA ARG A 4 -39.90 -31.67 123.69
C ARG A 4 -39.93 -33.00 122.95
N GLY A 5 -40.58 -33.02 121.78
CA GLY A 5 -40.50 -34.10 120.81
C GLY A 5 -40.27 -33.52 119.42
N GLU A 6 -39.11 -33.83 118.83
CA GLU A 6 -38.81 -33.94 117.39
C GLU A 6 -39.24 -32.77 116.48
N VAL A 7 -38.44 -31.70 116.38
CA VAL A 7 -37.41 -31.48 115.33
C VAL A 7 -37.96 -31.53 113.89
N CYS A 8 -38.54 -30.40 113.47
CA CYS A 8 -38.31 -29.85 112.13
C CYS A 8 -37.59 -28.50 112.32
N SER A 9 -36.28 -28.50 112.19
CA SER A 9 -35.46 -27.28 112.22
C SER A 9 -35.62 -26.51 110.90
N PHE A 10 -36.62 -25.62 110.85
CA PHE A 10 -36.53 -24.43 109.99
C PHE A 10 -35.76 -23.37 110.79
N GLY A 11 -34.55 -23.05 110.33
CA GLY A 11 -33.68 -22.10 111.01
C GLY A 11 -34.36 -20.74 111.19
N LYS A 12 -34.32 -20.21 112.42
CA LYS A 12 -34.43 -18.80 112.82
C LYS A 12 -35.19 -17.89 111.84
N PHE A 13 -36.52 -18.02 111.82
CA PHE A 13 -37.47 -16.94 111.54
C PHE A 13 -38.36 -16.68 112.77
N ASP A 14 -37.88 -17.11 113.94
CA ASP A 14 -38.42 -16.82 115.25
C ASP A 14 -37.42 -15.90 115.96
N GLU A 15 -37.87 -14.69 116.26
CA GLU A 15 -37.54 -13.90 117.46
C GLU A 15 -38.33 -12.59 117.29
N LEU A 16 -39.67 -12.70 117.38
CA LEU A 16 -40.49 -11.57 117.80
C LEU A 16 -40.21 -11.46 119.29
N ASP A 17 -39.24 -10.63 119.65
CA ASP A 17 -38.91 -10.44 121.05
C ASP A 17 -40.04 -9.65 121.70
N GLU A 18 -40.77 -10.32 122.60
CA GLU A 18 -41.86 -9.74 123.34
C GLU A 18 -41.48 -9.56 124.81
N PHE A 19 -41.70 -8.36 125.32
CA PHE A 19 -41.57 -8.09 126.74
C PHE A 19 -42.51 -6.97 127.17
N VAL A 20 -42.75 -6.87 128.47
CA VAL A 20 -43.67 -5.88 129.03
C VAL A 20 -42.84 -4.71 129.58
N ASP A 21 -43.15 -3.50 129.12
CA ASP A 21 -42.48 -2.29 129.61
C ASP A 21 -42.88 -1.97 131.06
N LYS A 22 -42.17 -1.01 131.67
CA LYS A 22 -42.45 -0.52 133.03
C LYS A 22 -43.87 0.02 133.25
N ASN A 23 -44.64 0.28 132.19
CA ASN A 23 -46.01 0.80 132.21
C ASN A 23 -47.06 -0.28 131.86
N GLY A 24 -46.67 -1.54 131.70
CA GLY A 24 -47.57 -2.65 131.38
C GLY A 24 -47.94 -2.77 129.89
N LYS A 25 -47.26 -2.07 128.99
CA LYS A 25 -47.45 -2.19 127.53
C LYS A 25 -46.59 -3.32 126.96
N LEU A 26 -47.13 -4.02 125.97
CA LEU A 26 -46.41 -5.08 125.26
C LEU A 26 -45.50 -4.46 124.20
N VAL A 27 -44.19 -4.61 124.36
CA VAL A 27 -43.19 -4.20 123.37
C VAL A 27 -42.98 -5.38 122.42
N LEU A 28 -43.17 -5.13 121.13
CA LEU A 28 -42.95 -6.11 120.06
C LEU A 28 -41.82 -5.62 119.17
N ILE A 29 -40.74 -6.39 119.12
CA ILE A 29 -39.64 -6.15 118.19
C ILE A 29 -39.84 -7.03 116.97
N TYR A 30 -39.85 -6.42 115.78
CA TYR A 30 -39.95 -7.15 114.53
C TYR A 30 -38.66 -7.03 113.70
N THR A 31 -38.30 -8.11 113.01
CA THR A 31 -37.15 -8.11 112.10
C THR A 31 -37.45 -7.32 110.84
N SER A 32 -36.56 -6.40 110.46
CA SER A 32 -36.78 -5.58 109.27
C SER A 32 -36.75 -6.42 107.99
N PHE A 33 -37.36 -5.91 106.92
CA PHE A 33 -37.31 -6.60 105.63
C PHE A 33 -35.88 -6.75 105.08
N TYR A 34 -34.97 -5.86 105.46
CA TYR A 34 -33.54 -6.00 105.12
C TYR A 34 -32.89 -7.15 105.87
N ASP A 35 -33.25 -7.37 107.14
CA ASP A 35 -32.79 -8.53 107.93
C ASP A 35 -33.33 -9.85 107.35
N PHE A 36 -34.59 -9.84 106.90
CA PHE A 36 -35.19 -10.98 106.19
C PHE A 36 -34.40 -11.32 104.92
N VAL A 37 -34.10 -10.33 104.08
CA VAL A 37 -33.34 -10.52 102.83
C VAL A 37 -31.90 -10.98 103.11
N GLU A 38 -31.22 -10.37 104.09
CA GLU A 38 -29.85 -10.74 104.47
C GLU A 38 -29.79 -12.19 105.00
N SER A 39 -30.74 -12.59 105.84
CA SER A 39 -30.85 -13.96 106.37
C SER A 39 -31.02 -15.00 105.27
N LEU A 40 -31.79 -14.68 104.22
CA LEU A 40 -31.99 -15.59 103.08
C LEU A 40 -30.74 -15.70 102.19
N ILE A 41 -30.04 -14.58 101.97
CA ILE A 41 -28.78 -14.53 101.22
C ILE A 41 -27.70 -15.33 101.96
N ALA A 42 -27.55 -15.12 103.27
CA ALA A 42 -26.57 -15.83 104.09
C ALA A 42 -26.79 -17.35 104.14
N ARG A 43 -28.03 -17.83 103.90
CA ARG A 43 -28.39 -19.25 103.89
C ARG A 43 -28.48 -19.85 102.48
N GLU A 44 -28.19 -19.08 101.44
CA GLU A 44 -28.30 -19.50 100.02
C GLU A 44 -29.67 -20.10 99.66
N THR A 45 -30.74 -19.54 100.22
CA THR A 45 -32.10 -20.04 100.02
C THR A 45 -32.85 -19.29 98.92
N LEU A 46 -33.81 -19.96 98.26
CA LEU A 46 -34.64 -19.36 97.22
C LEU A 46 -35.57 -18.27 97.79
N PHE A 47 -35.26 -17.02 97.50
CA PHE A 47 -35.97 -15.82 97.98
C PHE A 47 -37.50 -15.87 97.74
N THR A 48 -37.92 -16.29 96.54
CA THR A 48 -39.34 -16.35 96.15
C THR A 48 -40.14 -17.36 96.96
N LYS A 49 -39.51 -18.43 97.45
CA LYS A 49 -40.19 -19.49 98.22
C LYS A 49 -40.62 -19.03 99.63
N PHE A 50 -39.92 -18.04 100.19
CA PHE A 50 -40.17 -17.56 101.55
C PHE A 50 -40.84 -16.18 101.62
N LEU A 51 -40.86 -15.44 100.50
CA LEU A 51 -41.46 -14.11 100.43
C LEU A 51 -42.97 -14.13 100.72
N GLU A 52 -43.71 -15.10 100.19
CA GLU A 52 -45.16 -15.23 100.45
C GLU A 52 -45.46 -15.53 101.91
N SER A 53 -44.64 -16.40 102.53
CA SER A 53 -44.73 -16.68 103.96
C SER A 53 -44.45 -15.42 104.78
N TRP A 54 -43.40 -14.68 104.45
CA TRP A 54 -43.07 -13.43 105.14
C TRP A 54 -44.21 -12.40 105.03
N LEU A 55 -44.76 -12.19 103.83
CA LEU A 55 -45.91 -11.32 103.60
C LEU A 55 -47.12 -11.72 104.46
N ALA A 56 -47.44 -13.01 104.53
CA ALA A 56 -48.55 -13.51 105.33
C ALA A 56 -48.35 -13.22 106.83
N HIS A 57 -47.17 -13.53 107.38
CA HIS A 57 -46.87 -13.32 108.80
C HIS A 57 -46.86 -11.84 109.18
N PHE A 58 -46.23 -10.98 108.37
CA PHE A 58 -46.16 -9.55 108.68
C PHE A 58 -47.48 -8.82 108.44
N THR A 59 -48.33 -9.32 107.54
CA THR A 59 -49.71 -8.82 107.41
C THR A 59 -50.53 -9.12 108.68
N GLN A 60 -50.36 -10.30 109.28
CA GLN A 60 -50.99 -10.62 110.57
C GLN A 60 -50.49 -9.73 111.69
N LEU A 61 -49.17 -9.48 111.75
CA LEU A 61 -48.57 -8.56 112.72
C LEU A 61 -49.14 -7.13 112.58
N VAL A 62 -49.22 -6.60 111.36
CA VAL A 62 -49.82 -5.29 111.08
C VAL A 62 -51.27 -5.23 111.56
N ASN A 63 -52.08 -6.25 111.24
CA ASN A 63 -53.48 -6.29 111.66
C ASN A 63 -53.62 -6.35 113.19
N PHE A 64 -52.82 -7.17 113.85
CA PHE A 64 -52.76 -7.23 115.31
C PHE A 64 -52.36 -5.89 115.93
N ALA A 65 -51.36 -5.23 115.34
CA ALA A 65 -50.83 -3.95 115.82
C ALA A 65 -51.81 -2.79 115.65
N ARG A 66 -52.60 -2.81 114.57
CA ARG A 66 -53.66 -1.82 114.33
C ARG A 66 -54.77 -1.91 115.37
N VAL A 67 -55.20 -3.12 115.72
CA VAL A 67 -56.29 -3.34 116.69
C VAL A 67 -55.86 -3.01 118.12
N ASN A 68 -54.58 -3.26 118.47
CA ASN A 68 -54.08 -3.12 119.84
C ASN A 68 -53.18 -1.90 120.06
N ARG A 69 -53.28 -0.87 119.20
CA ARG A 69 -52.35 0.28 119.11
C ARG A 69 -52.06 1.00 120.43
N SER A 70 -53.04 1.10 121.32
CA SER A 70 -52.88 1.80 122.62
C SER A 70 -52.15 0.96 123.68
N LYS A 71 -52.06 -0.37 123.49
CA LYS A 71 -51.50 -1.34 124.45
C LYS A 71 -50.16 -1.91 124.02
N ILE A 72 -49.70 -1.63 122.80
CA ILE A 72 -48.44 -2.15 122.27
C ILE A 72 -47.47 -1.04 121.89
N ILE A 73 -46.18 -1.36 121.87
CA ILE A 73 -45.11 -0.54 121.29
C ILE A 73 -44.46 -1.43 120.22
N LEU A 74 -44.56 -1.03 118.95
CA LEU A 74 -44.01 -1.80 117.84
C LEU A 74 -42.72 -1.12 117.35
N VAL A 75 -41.62 -1.87 117.29
CA VAL A 75 -40.30 -1.34 116.93
C VAL A 75 -39.57 -2.29 115.97
N SER A 76 -38.91 -1.74 114.96
CA SER A 76 -38.06 -2.50 114.04
C SER A 76 -36.69 -2.80 114.66
N SER A 77 -36.16 -4.01 114.44
CA SER A 77 -34.78 -4.40 114.77
C SER A 77 -33.75 -3.39 114.25
N ARG A 78 -33.99 -2.85 113.05
CA ARG A 78 -33.14 -1.83 112.42
C ARG A 78 -33.15 -0.51 113.19
N ASP A 79 -34.32 -0.07 113.65
CA ASP A 79 -34.45 1.21 114.36
C ASP A 79 -33.84 1.14 115.76
N ILE A 80 -33.92 -0.03 116.42
CA ILE A 80 -33.23 -0.28 117.69
C ILE A 80 -31.72 -0.21 117.50
N ALA A 81 -31.20 -0.80 116.41
CA ALA A 81 -29.77 -0.79 116.12
C ALA A 81 -29.23 0.63 115.86
N ILE A 82 -30.06 1.53 115.32
CA ILE A 82 -29.70 2.92 115.05
C ILE A 82 -29.90 3.82 116.28
N ASN A 83 -31.00 3.64 117.02
CA ASN A 83 -31.44 4.51 118.12
C ASN A 83 -31.53 3.77 119.47
N ARG A 84 -30.44 3.06 119.83
CA ARG A 84 -30.37 2.17 121.01
C ARG A 84 -30.74 2.88 122.31
N THR A 85 -30.14 4.03 122.59
CA THR A 85 -30.37 4.81 123.81
C THR A 85 -31.83 5.24 123.95
N SER A 86 -32.47 5.63 122.85
CA SER A 86 -33.88 6.00 122.84
C SER A 86 -34.80 4.80 123.10
N PHE A 87 -34.46 3.64 122.55
CA PHE A 87 -35.21 2.41 122.83
C PHE A 87 -35.11 1.99 124.30
N GLU A 88 -33.92 2.02 124.91
CA GLU A 88 -33.75 1.70 126.33
C GLU A 88 -34.54 2.68 127.23
N ASN A 89 -34.57 3.97 126.87
CA ASN A 89 -35.35 4.98 127.59
C ASN A 89 -36.87 4.74 127.52
N ILE A 90 -37.38 4.38 126.34
CA ILE A 90 -38.80 4.14 126.08
C ILE A 90 -39.26 2.81 126.70
N SER A 91 -38.47 1.75 126.53
CA SER A 91 -38.85 0.37 126.87
C SER A 91 -38.47 -0.03 128.31
N GLY A 92 -37.44 0.59 128.88
CA GLY A 92 -36.91 0.25 130.21
C GLY A 92 -36.06 -1.03 130.26
N VAL A 93 -35.75 -1.64 129.12
CA VAL A 93 -34.91 -2.85 129.01
C VAL A 93 -33.49 -2.46 128.60
N SER A 94 -32.49 -2.93 129.35
CA SER A 94 -31.07 -2.74 128.99
C SER A 94 -30.66 -3.81 127.99
N LEU A 95 -30.18 -3.37 126.83
CA LEU A 95 -29.71 -4.24 125.77
C LEU A 95 -28.19 -4.20 125.79
N SER A 96 -27.49 -5.21 126.32
CA SER A 96 -26.02 -5.23 126.38
C SER A 96 -25.33 -6.01 125.23
N GLU A 97 -26.05 -6.74 124.37
CA GLU A 97 -25.43 -7.59 123.33
C GLU A 97 -26.18 -7.59 121.97
N LEU A 98 -26.61 -6.44 121.46
CA LEU A 98 -27.16 -6.36 120.09
C LEU A 98 -26.10 -5.88 119.09
N GLU A 99 -25.79 -6.74 118.11
CA GLU A 99 -24.97 -6.41 116.94
C GLU A 99 -25.78 -5.54 115.96
N VAL A 100 -25.17 -4.46 115.45
CA VAL A 100 -25.79 -3.61 114.42
C VAL A 100 -25.61 -4.28 113.06
N PRO A 101 -26.68 -4.64 112.33
CA PRO A 101 -26.54 -5.36 111.08
C PRO A 101 -25.92 -4.48 109.98
N ASN A 102 -24.78 -4.91 109.43
CA ASN A 102 -24.17 -4.30 108.25
C ASN A 102 -24.63 -5.03 106.98
N PHE A 103 -25.67 -4.51 106.33
CA PHE A 103 -26.25 -5.14 105.14
C PHE A 103 -25.30 -5.14 103.94
N SER A 104 -25.15 -6.29 103.30
CA SER A 104 -24.34 -6.43 102.09
C SER A 104 -24.90 -5.61 100.92
N SER A 105 -24.05 -5.26 99.94
CA SER A 105 -24.50 -4.55 98.73
C SER A 105 -25.59 -5.32 97.98
N SER A 106 -25.51 -6.66 98.01
CA SER A 106 -26.49 -7.56 97.41
C SER A 106 -27.86 -7.48 98.10
N THR A 107 -27.88 -7.40 99.43
CA THR A 107 -29.11 -7.23 100.22
C THR A 107 -29.81 -5.92 99.91
N LYS A 108 -29.05 -4.81 99.86
CA LYS A 108 -29.62 -3.50 99.53
C LYS A 108 -30.24 -3.49 98.14
N LEU A 109 -29.57 -4.09 97.17
CA LEU A 109 -30.03 -4.12 95.78
C LEU A 109 -31.28 -4.99 95.63
N LEU A 110 -31.28 -6.20 96.22
CA LEU A 110 -32.42 -7.12 96.14
C LEU A 110 -33.64 -6.61 96.92
N ALA A 111 -33.45 -6.05 98.12
CA ALA A 111 -34.53 -5.47 98.91
C ALA A 111 -35.18 -4.28 98.18
N ASN A 112 -34.37 -3.37 97.62
CA ASN A 112 -34.85 -2.20 96.88
C ASN A 112 -35.54 -2.61 95.57
N TYR A 113 -34.99 -3.56 94.83
CA TYR A 113 -35.62 -4.07 93.62
C TYR A 113 -36.98 -4.71 93.94
N THR A 114 -37.05 -5.52 95.00
CA THR A 114 -38.27 -6.20 95.38
C THR A 114 -39.35 -5.22 95.85
N SER A 115 -39.01 -4.19 96.62
CA SER A 115 -39.98 -3.14 97.00
C SER A 115 -40.38 -2.24 95.82
N GLN A 116 -39.55 -2.16 94.77
CA GLN A 116 -39.88 -1.45 93.53
C GLN A 116 -40.82 -2.24 92.63
N VAL A 117 -40.67 -3.56 92.57
CA VAL A 117 -41.42 -4.41 91.63
C VAL A 117 -42.67 -5.02 92.26
N ASN A 118 -42.63 -5.39 93.55
CA ASN A 118 -43.75 -6.03 94.24
C ASN A 118 -44.57 -5.00 95.03
N SER A 119 -45.79 -4.72 94.54
CA SER A 119 -46.69 -3.74 95.15
C SER A 119 -47.16 -4.10 96.56
N ASP A 120 -47.25 -5.40 96.89
CA ASP A 120 -47.75 -5.86 98.17
C ASP A 120 -46.67 -5.75 99.25
N VAL A 121 -45.43 -6.05 98.90
CA VAL A 121 -44.25 -5.76 99.75
C VAL A 121 -44.16 -4.26 100.03
N ARG A 122 -44.29 -3.41 99.01
CA ARG A 122 -44.25 -1.95 99.21
C ARG A 122 -45.33 -1.47 100.18
N LYS A 123 -46.60 -1.83 99.93
CA LYS A 123 -47.73 -1.42 100.78
C LYS A 123 -47.55 -1.91 102.22
N LEU A 124 -47.06 -3.14 102.41
CA LEU A 124 -46.85 -3.69 103.75
C LEU A 124 -45.74 -2.95 104.50
N LEU A 125 -44.65 -2.58 103.81
CA LEU A 125 -43.56 -1.78 104.40
C LEU A 125 -44.03 -0.38 104.80
N GLU A 126 -44.81 0.30 103.96
CA GLU A 126 -45.39 1.61 104.28
C GLU A 126 -46.32 1.54 105.51
N LEU A 127 -47.12 0.47 105.62
CA LEU A 127 -47.98 0.25 106.79
C LEU A 127 -47.20 -0.08 108.06
N LEU A 128 -46.13 -0.87 107.96
CA LEU A 128 -45.24 -1.17 109.08
C LEU A 128 -44.53 0.10 109.56
N ASP A 129 -44.02 0.93 108.65
CA ASP A 129 -43.36 2.19 108.97
C ASP A 129 -44.32 3.17 109.68
N ALA A 130 -45.53 3.35 109.15
CA ALA A 130 -46.57 4.17 109.79
C ALA A 130 -47.01 3.66 111.17
N LEU A 131 -46.86 2.35 111.42
CA LEU A 131 -47.14 1.72 112.72
C LEU A 131 -45.90 1.58 113.59
N THR A 132 -44.70 1.89 113.13
CA THR A 132 -43.52 1.78 113.98
C THR A 132 -43.46 3.01 114.89
N THR A 133 -43.15 2.81 116.17
CA THR A 133 -42.96 3.94 117.08
C THR A 133 -41.61 4.57 116.79
N PRO A 134 -41.53 5.84 116.36
CA PRO A 134 -40.26 6.47 116.02
C PRO A 134 -39.37 6.59 117.26
N LEU A 135 -38.15 6.07 117.17
CA LEU A 135 -37.15 6.11 118.24
C LEU A 135 -36.21 7.33 118.17
N SER A 136 -36.31 8.17 117.14
CA SER A 136 -35.55 9.42 117.06
C SER A 136 -36.27 10.54 117.83
N GLU A 137 -35.56 11.22 118.73
CA GLU A 137 -36.01 12.47 119.35
C GLU A 137 -36.23 13.51 118.25
N GLY A 138 -37.50 13.79 117.92
CA GLY A 138 -37.83 14.80 116.91
C GLY A 138 -39.23 14.76 116.31
N VAL A 139 -40.07 13.75 116.60
CA VAL A 139 -41.49 13.74 116.17
C VAL A 139 -42.44 13.41 117.34
N LEU A 140 -42.03 13.80 118.54
CA LEU A 140 -42.97 14.08 119.62
C LEU A 140 -42.85 15.57 119.93
N LEU A 141 -43.93 16.28 119.62
CA LEU A 141 -44.22 17.66 120.02
C LEU A 141 -43.49 18.76 119.24
N SER A 142 -44.04 19.13 118.09
CA SER A 142 -44.48 20.52 117.92
C SER A 142 -45.61 20.57 116.91
N GLU A 143 -46.61 21.37 117.26
CA GLU A 143 -47.74 21.72 116.42
C GLU A 143 -47.24 22.39 115.13
N THR A 144 -46.94 21.62 114.10
CA THR A 144 -47.12 22.12 112.74
C THR A 144 -48.61 22.06 112.49
N SER A 145 -49.27 23.22 112.56
CA SER A 145 -50.71 23.28 112.31
C SER A 145 -51.00 22.74 110.91
N ALA A 146 -52.16 22.10 110.72
CA ALA A 146 -52.60 21.56 109.44
C ALA A 146 -52.49 22.57 108.27
N TYR A 147 -52.47 23.87 108.59
CA TYR A 147 -52.34 24.99 107.65
C TYR A 147 -50.98 25.02 106.91
N ASP A 148 -49.85 24.68 107.56
CA ASP A 148 -48.52 24.77 106.93
C ASP A 148 -48.24 23.59 105.98
N VAL A 149 -48.80 22.42 106.28
CA VAL A 149 -48.78 21.24 105.39
C VAL A 149 -49.68 21.47 104.18
N GLU A 150 -50.85 22.10 104.38
CA GLU A 150 -51.81 22.40 103.31
C GLU A 150 -51.27 23.44 102.32
N VAL A 151 -50.56 24.48 102.79
CA VAL A 151 -49.87 25.46 101.93
C VAL A 151 -48.75 24.81 101.10
N PHE A 152 -47.98 23.90 101.70
CA PHE A 152 -46.94 23.16 100.96
C PHE A 152 -47.54 22.21 99.91
N LEU A 153 -48.62 21.50 100.25
CA LEU A 153 -49.33 20.61 99.32
C LEU A 153 -49.94 21.41 98.15
N GLN A 154 -50.60 22.54 98.42
CA GLN A 154 -51.13 23.43 97.36
C GLN A 154 -50.03 23.97 96.45
N ALA A 155 -48.85 24.30 96.99
CA ALA A 155 -47.70 24.72 96.19
C ALA A 155 -47.17 23.58 95.29
N GLN A 156 -47.16 22.34 95.79
CA GLN A 156 -46.79 21.17 95.00
C GLN A 156 -47.84 20.83 93.93
N GLU A 157 -49.12 20.92 94.24
CA GLU A 157 -50.21 20.72 93.28
C GLU A 157 -50.19 21.77 92.16
N LYS A 158 -49.95 23.04 92.50
CA LYS A 158 -49.78 24.10 91.49
C LYS A 158 -48.60 23.81 90.57
N LYS A 159 -47.45 23.42 91.14
CA LYS A 159 -46.26 23.07 90.37
C LYS A 159 -46.46 21.82 89.52
N SER A 160 -47.19 20.81 90.02
CA SER A 160 -47.52 19.61 89.24
C SER A 160 -48.48 19.93 88.10
N ALA A 161 -49.42 20.87 88.28
CA ALA A 161 -50.32 21.34 87.24
C ALA A 161 -49.58 22.12 86.14
N GLU A 162 -48.65 23.01 86.52
CA GLU A 162 -47.77 23.74 85.58
C GLU A 162 -46.93 22.76 84.75
N LEU A 163 -46.25 21.81 85.39
CA LEU A 163 -45.48 20.76 84.72
C LEU A 163 -46.36 19.90 83.81
N SER A 164 -47.58 19.56 84.23
CA SER A 164 -48.50 18.77 83.40
C SER A 164 -48.93 19.52 82.14
N SER A 165 -49.17 20.84 82.24
CA SER A 165 -49.46 21.69 81.08
C SER A 165 -48.27 21.79 80.13
N GLU A 166 -47.05 21.91 80.66
CA GLU A 166 -45.83 21.97 79.85
C GLU A 166 -45.58 20.63 79.14
N ILE A 167 -45.74 19.50 79.85
CA ILE A 167 -45.68 18.15 79.26
C ILE A 167 -46.72 18.01 78.14
N PHE A 168 -47.93 18.52 78.32
CA PHE A 168 -48.98 18.44 77.31
C PHE A 168 -48.59 19.21 76.03
N GLU A 169 -48.12 20.44 76.15
CA GLU A 169 -47.67 21.23 74.99
C GLU A 169 -46.45 20.62 74.30
N LEU A 170 -45.48 20.12 75.07
CA LEU A 170 -44.32 19.39 74.51
C LEU A 170 -44.74 18.12 73.78
N THR A 171 -45.72 17.37 74.31
CA THR A 171 -46.25 16.16 73.67
C THR A 171 -46.96 16.50 72.35
N LYS A 172 -47.72 17.60 72.32
CA LYS A 172 -48.37 18.09 71.10
C LYS A 172 -47.35 18.52 70.06
N ALA A 173 -46.31 19.26 70.46
CA ALA A 173 -45.22 19.66 69.57
C ALA A 173 -44.48 18.42 69.02
N LEU A 174 -44.21 17.41 69.87
CA LEU A 174 -43.58 16.16 69.47
C LEU A 174 -44.42 15.37 68.47
N SER A 175 -45.75 15.31 68.65
CA SER A 175 -46.65 14.66 67.69
C SER A 175 -46.60 15.36 66.33
N SER A 176 -46.63 16.70 66.32
CA SER A 176 -46.57 17.47 65.08
C SER A 176 -45.23 17.32 64.35
N THR A 177 -44.11 17.28 65.08
CA THR A 177 -42.79 17.05 64.47
C THR A 177 -42.64 15.61 63.96
N GLN A 178 -43.23 14.64 64.65
CA GLN A 178 -43.25 13.24 64.21
C GLN A 178 -44.03 13.08 62.89
N GLU A 179 -45.20 13.71 62.77
CA GLU A 179 -45.97 13.72 61.52
C GLU A 179 -45.19 14.38 60.37
N ALA A 180 -44.52 15.51 60.63
CA ALA A 180 -43.68 16.18 59.63
C ALA A 180 -42.51 15.29 59.19
N LEU A 181 -41.85 14.62 60.14
CA LEU A 181 -40.76 13.68 59.85
C LEU A 181 -41.23 12.49 59.01
N ASP A 182 -42.42 11.95 59.28
CA ASP A 182 -42.97 10.82 58.52
C ASP A 182 -43.38 11.24 57.10
N ALA A 183 -43.88 12.46 56.93
CA ALA A 183 -44.12 13.05 55.60
C ALA A 183 -42.82 13.23 54.81
N GLU A 184 -41.75 13.71 55.46
CA GLU A 184 -40.44 13.88 54.83
C GLU A 184 -39.80 12.54 54.43
N LYS A 185 -39.92 11.52 55.29
CA LYS A 185 -39.50 10.14 54.96
C LYS A 185 -40.26 9.58 53.77
N GLN A 186 -41.57 9.85 53.65
CA GLN A 186 -42.32 9.44 52.46
C GLN A 186 -41.86 10.19 51.20
N ALA A 187 -41.56 11.48 51.30
CA ALA A 187 -41.02 12.25 50.17
C ALA A 187 -39.64 11.71 49.75
N ALA A 188 -38.76 11.40 50.70
CA ALA A 188 -37.46 10.79 50.43
C ALA A 188 -37.59 9.43 49.72
N LYS A 189 -38.49 8.56 50.16
CA LYS A 189 -38.77 7.28 49.47
C LYS A 189 -39.26 7.45 48.03
N LYS A 190 -40.08 8.47 47.78
CA LYS A 190 -40.53 8.79 46.40
C LYS A 190 -39.36 9.26 45.53
N LEU A 191 -38.47 10.09 46.09
CA LEU A 191 -37.27 10.54 45.38
C LEU A 191 -36.31 9.38 45.10
N GLU A 192 -36.11 8.46 46.04
CA GLU A 192 -35.31 7.25 45.83
C GLU A 192 -35.85 6.38 44.69
N ALA A 193 -37.18 6.20 44.64
CA ALA A 193 -37.82 5.48 43.53
C ALA A 193 -37.61 6.19 42.18
N MET A 194 -37.76 7.52 42.14
CA MET A 194 -37.49 8.30 40.93
C MET A 194 -36.03 8.20 40.49
N ILE A 195 -35.07 8.26 41.41
CA ILE A 195 -33.64 8.11 41.12
C ILE A 195 -33.36 6.72 40.56
N PHE A 196 -33.99 5.68 41.11
CA PHE A 196 -33.86 4.32 40.61
C PHE A 196 -34.35 4.19 39.16
N ASP A 197 -35.54 4.72 38.85
CA ASP A 197 -36.09 4.70 37.49
C ASP A 197 -35.23 5.51 36.51
N LEU A 198 -34.70 6.66 36.94
CA LEU A 198 -33.80 7.49 36.13
C LEU A 198 -32.49 6.76 35.83
N ASN A 199 -31.91 6.08 36.82
CA ASN A 199 -30.69 5.30 36.65
C ASN A 199 -30.89 4.13 35.68
N ASN A 200 -32.02 3.44 35.76
CA ASN A 200 -32.33 2.37 34.80
C ASN A 200 -32.46 2.92 33.37
N SER A 201 -33.16 4.04 33.21
CA SER A 201 -33.30 4.72 31.91
C SER A 201 -31.94 5.15 31.33
N LEU A 202 -31.05 5.68 32.18
CA LEU A 202 -29.69 6.05 31.79
C LEU A 202 -28.88 4.82 31.36
N LEU A 203 -29.03 3.68 32.05
CA LEU A 203 -28.34 2.44 31.72
C LEU A 203 -28.78 1.88 30.36
N GLU A 204 -30.07 2.01 30.03
CA GLU A 204 -30.62 1.66 28.72
C GLU A 204 -30.04 2.55 27.61
N GLU A 205 -29.98 3.87 27.83
CA GLU A 205 -29.34 4.80 26.89
C GLU A 205 -27.85 4.52 26.71
N GLU A 206 -27.11 4.24 27.78
CA GLU A 206 -25.68 3.88 27.70
C GLU A 206 -25.47 2.60 26.89
N SER A 207 -26.35 1.60 27.10
CA SER A 207 -26.32 0.35 26.35
C SER A 207 -26.61 0.57 24.86
N PHE A 208 -27.60 1.43 24.55
CA PHE A 208 -27.93 1.82 23.19
C PHE A 208 -26.79 2.61 22.52
N ASN A 209 -26.18 3.55 23.23
CA ASN A 209 -25.04 4.33 22.75
C ASN A 209 -23.82 3.43 22.49
N LYS A 210 -23.55 2.46 23.36
CA LYS A 210 -22.48 1.48 23.16
C LYS A 210 -22.72 0.63 21.92
N TYR A 211 -23.95 0.18 21.69
CA TYR A 211 -24.31 -0.54 20.45
C TYR A 211 -24.09 0.36 19.23
N SER A 212 -24.57 1.61 19.27
CA SER A 212 -24.41 2.58 18.18
C SER A 212 -22.94 2.85 17.87
N LEU A 213 -22.09 3.02 18.89
CA LEU A 213 -20.63 3.18 18.73
C LEU A 213 -19.98 1.96 18.08
N SER A 214 -20.41 0.75 18.45
CA SER A 214 -19.94 -0.48 17.79
C SER A 214 -20.28 -0.48 16.30
N THR A 215 -21.52 -0.12 15.96
CA THR A 215 -21.93 -0.06 14.55
C THR A 215 -21.19 1.02 13.77
N LEU A 216 -20.91 2.18 14.37
CA LEU A 216 -20.10 3.23 13.76
C LEU A 216 -18.66 2.76 13.49
N SER A 217 -18.05 2.04 14.43
CA SER A 217 -16.73 1.43 14.25
C SER A 217 -16.68 0.42 13.08
N GLU A 218 -17.74 -0.39 12.93
CA GLU A 218 -17.87 -1.28 11.76
C GLU A 218 -17.98 -0.51 10.45
N PHE A 219 -18.75 0.58 10.41
CA PHE A 219 -18.83 1.46 9.23
C PHE A 219 -17.49 2.12 8.92
N ASP A 220 -16.75 2.59 9.91
CA ASP A 220 -15.42 3.18 9.73
C ASP A 220 -14.43 2.17 9.14
N SER A 221 -14.45 0.93 9.65
CA SER A 221 -13.68 -0.17 9.07
C SER A 221 -14.04 -0.42 7.60
N LYS A 222 -15.35 -0.44 7.30
CA LYS A 222 -15.84 -0.62 5.93
C LYS A 222 -15.43 0.54 5.02
N ILE A 223 -15.51 1.79 5.48
CA ILE A 223 -15.03 2.97 4.76
C ILE A 223 -13.54 2.85 4.46
N ALA A 224 -12.73 2.40 5.43
CA ALA A 224 -11.29 2.19 5.22
C ALA A 224 -11.01 1.14 4.14
N THR A 225 -11.73 0.01 4.16
CA THR A 225 -11.59 -1.02 3.10
C THR A 225 -11.98 -0.51 1.72
N LEU A 226 -13.05 0.28 1.63
CA LEU A 226 -13.51 0.87 0.37
C LEU A 226 -12.53 1.92 -0.17
N LYS A 227 -11.90 2.70 0.71
CA LYS A 227 -10.84 3.66 0.32
C LYS A 227 -9.63 2.93 -0.29
N ASN A 228 -9.17 1.86 0.34
CA ASN A 228 -8.05 1.06 -0.19
C ASN A 228 -8.40 0.45 -1.56
N ALA A 229 -9.62 -0.10 -1.71
CA ALA A 229 -10.08 -0.64 -2.99
C ALA A 229 -10.20 0.44 -4.09
N LEU A 230 -10.58 1.67 -3.72
CA LEU A 230 -10.61 2.80 -4.64
C LEU A 230 -9.20 3.18 -5.11
N GLU A 231 -8.23 3.26 -4.20
CA GLU A 231 -6.83 3.55 -4.53
C GLU A 231 -6.22 2.49 -5.47
N GLU A 232 -6.51 1.21 -5.24
CA GLU A 232 -6.10 0.09 -6.10
C GLU A 232 -6.71 0.22 -7.50
N SER A 233 -8.02 0.50 -7.58
CA SER A 233 -8.72 0.73 -8.85
C SER A 233 -8.15 1.92 -9.63
N GLU A 234 -7.80 3.01 -8.93
CA GLU A 234 -7.12 4.15 -9.57
C GLU A 234 -5.73 3.80 -10.08
N PHE A 235 -4.97 2.99 -9.33
CA PHE A 235 -3.66 2.52 -9.76
C PHE A 235 -3.77 1.68 -11.03
N ASP A 236 -4.71 0.75 -11.09
CA ASP A 236 -4.98 -0.05 -12.29
C ASP A 236 -5.42 0.82 -13.46
N LYS A 237 -6.29 1.80 -13.23
CA LYS A 237 -6.67 2.78 -14.26
C LYS A 237 -5.47 3.55 -14.80
N ARG A 238 -4.49 3.91 -13.96
CA ARG A 238 -3.23 4.54 -14.39
C ARG A 238 -2.37 3.56 -15.20
N ARG A 239 -2.29 2.29 -14.79
CA ARG A 239 -1.57 1.23 -15.52
C ARG A 239 -2.16 1.00 -16.92
N TYR A 240 -3.47 0.84 -17.03
CA TYR A 240 -4.16 0.64 -18.31
C TYR A 240 -3.99 1.83 -19.24
N ARG A 241 -4.03 3.08 -18.73
CA ARG A 241 -3.72 4.27 -19.55
C ARG A 241 -2.32 4.20 -20.15
N ARG A 242 -1.29 3.90 -19.34
CA ARG A 242 0.08 3.75 -19.85
C ARG A 242 0.21 2.65 -20.91
N GLN A 243 -0.50 1.53 -20.72
CA GLN A 243 -0.51 0.44 -21.70
C GLN A 243 -1.17 0.87 -23.01
N ARG A 244 -2.32 1.53 -22.93
CA ARG A 244 -3.03 2.09 -24.08
C ARG A 244 -2.14 3.06 -24.86
N ASP A 245 -1.49 4.01 -24.18
CA ASP A 245 -0.64 5.00 -24.82
C ASP A 245 0.58 4.36 -25.53
N ARG A 246 1.12 3.25 -25.01
CA ARG A 246 2.17 2.47 -25.68
C ARG A 246 1.66 1.80 -26.96
N VAL A 247 0.45 1.24 -26.91
CA VAL A 247 -0.18 0.60 -28.08
C VAL A 247 -0.49 1.65 -29.14
N GLU A 248 -1.01 2.80 -28.73
CA GLU A 248 -1.35 3.91 -29.62
C GLU A 248 -0.11 4.43 -30.37
N LYS A 249 1.03 4.60 -29.68
CA LYS A 249 2.31 4.93 -30.34
C LYS A 249 2.78 3.87 -31.34
N LYS A 250 2.58 2.59 -31.03
CA LYS A 250 2.92 1.50 -31.97
C LYS A 250 2.01 1.55 -33.21
N ASN A 251 0.71 1.79 -33.00
CA ASN A 251 -0.24 1.91 -34.10
C ASN A 251 0.08 3.10 -35.00
N GLN A 252 0.41 4.26 -34.43
CA GLN A 252 0.86 5.42 -35.20
C GLN A 252 2.08 5.10 -36.06
N LYS A 253 3.08 4.41 -35.50
CA LYS A 253 4.26 3.99 -36.26
C LYS A 253 3.91 3.03 -37.40
N ILE A 254 3.01 2.07 -37.14
CA ILE A 254 2.53 1.13 -38.18
C ILE A 254 1.77 1.87 -39.28
N GLU A 255 0.95 2.87 -38.93
CA GLU A 255 0.22 3.70 -39.90
C GLU A 255 1.18 4.52 -40.78
N GLU A 256 2.24 5.09 -40.18
CA GLU A 256 3.30 5.77 -40.91
C GLU A 256 4.01 4.80 -41.89
N GLU A 257 4.42 3.61 -41.43
CA GLU A 257 5.04 2.58 -42.26
C GLU A 257 4.12 2.13 -43.41
N LEU A 258 2.83 1.93 -43.14
CA LEU A 258 1.83 1.60 -44.16
C LEU A 258 1.67 2.73 -45.19
N SER A 259 1.71 3.99 -44.75
CA SER A 259 1.64 5.13 -45.67
C SER A 259 2.84 5.18 -46.62
N LEU A 260 4.05 4.93 -46.11
CA LEU A 260 5.27 4.84 -46.91
C LEU A 260 5.21 3.67 -47.89
N LEU A 261 4.78 2.50 -47.42
CA LEU A 261 4.69 1.31 -48.26
C LEU A 261 3.68 1.49 -49.41
N LYS A 262 2.56 2.17 -49.16
CA LYS A 262 1.60 2.51 -50.23
C LYS A 262 2.22 3.39 -51.31
N VAL A 263 3.02 4.39 -50.92
CA VAL A 263 3.75 5.24 -51.88
C VAL A 263 4.72 4.40 -52.70
N VAL A 264 5.51 3.54 -52.05
CA VAL A 264 6.47 2.64 -52.73
C VAL A 264 5.77 1.68 -53.69
N LEU A 265 4.62 1.13 -53.32
CA LEU A 265 3.84 0.26 -54.20
C LEU A 265 3.35 1.02 -55.44
N SER A 266 2.88 2.25 -55.27
CA SER A 266 2.46 3.11 -56.40
C SER A 266 3.62 3.42 -57.35
N THR A 267 4.81 3.73 -56.82
CA THR A 267 5.99 3.98 -57.67
C THR A 267 6.41 2.72 -58.43
N LYS A 268 6.40 1.55 -57.77
CA LYS A 268 6.72 0.27 -58.42
C LYS A 268 5.70 -0.13 -59.47
N ASP A 269 4.42 0.13 -59.25
CA ASP A 269 3.38 -0.11 -60.25
C ASP A 269 3.59 0.76 -61.51
N ASN A 270 3.97 2.03 -61.32
CA ASN A 270 4.30 2.92 -62.44
C ASN A 270 5.57 2.48 -63.19
N GLU A 271 6.61 2.03 -62.47
CA GLU A 271 7.80 1.46 -63.08
C GLU A 271 7.48 0.20 -63.91
N LEU A 272 6.63 -0.69 -63.38
CA LEU A 272 6.19 -1.89 -64.09
C LEU A 272 5.42 -1.56 -65.37
N LYS A 273 4.50 -0.59 -65.32
CA LYS A 273 3.78 -0.10 -66.50
C LYS A 273 4.74 0.43 -67.58
N ARG A 274 5.70 1.27 -67.17
CA ARG A 274 6.71 1.81 -68.08
C ARG A 274 7.60 0.72 -68.69
N ASN A 275 8.00 -0.28 -67.89
CA ASN A 275 8.80 -1.40 -68.37
C ASN A 275 8.00 -2.27 -69.35
N ALA A 276 6.71 -2.48 -69.11
CA ALA A 276 5.84 -3.20 -70.04
C ALA A 276 5.69 -2.47 -71.39
N GLU A 277 5.54 -1.14 -71.36
CA GLU A 277 5.52 -0.31 -72.58
C GLU A 277 6.84 -0.41 -73.36
N LEU A 278 7.97 -0.30 -72.67
CA LEU A 278 9.30 -0.43 -73.28
C LEU A 278 9.48 -1.82 -73.90
N LEU A 279 9.08 -2.89 -73.19
CA LEU A 279 9.15 -4.25 -73.72
C LEU A 279 8.34 -4.39 -75.02
N GLY A 280 7.11 -3.85 -75.04
CA GLY A 280 6.28 -3.82 -76.25
C GLY A 280 6.93 -3.06 -77.41
N GLN A 281 7.61 -1.94 -77.13
CA GLN A 281 8.38 -1.20 -78.14
C GLN A 281 9.57 -2.02 -78.67
N TYR A 282 10.32 -2.69 -77.80
CA TYR A 282 11.42 -3.57 -78.19
C TYR A 282 10.93 -4.74 -79.06
N GLU A 283 9.82 -5.37 -78.70
CA GLU A 283 9.21 -6.44 -79.48
C GLU A 283 8.77 -5.97 -80.88
N ALA A 284 8.15 -4.78 -80.96
CA ALA A 284 7.77 -4.17 -82.23
C ALA A 284 9.01 -3.86 -83.10
N ASN A 285 10.04 -3.24 -82.52
CA ASN A 285 11.27 -2.88 -83.22
C ASN A 285 12.03 -4.12 -83.71
N THR A 286 12.12 -5.17 -82.89
CA THR A 286 12.75 -6.43 -83.28
C THR A 286 11.98 -7.13 -84.39
N LEU A 287 10.64 -7.07 -84.39
CA LEU A 287 9.83 -7.58 -85.50
C LEU A 287 10.07 -6.80 -86.80
N VAL A 288 10.15 -5.47 -86.73
CA VAL A 288 10.47 -4.62 -87.89
C VAL A 288 11.87 -4.94 -88.41
N ALA A 289 12.87 -5.04 -87.54
CA ALA A 289 14.23 -5.41 -87.90
C ALA A 289 14.32 -6.80 -88.54
N LYS A 290 13.58 -7.79 -88.01
CA LYS A 290 13.47 -9.13 -88.62
C LYS A 290 12.85 -9.04 -90.02
N LYS A 291 11.77 -8.27 -90.19
CA LYS A 291 11.12 -8.09 -91.51
C LYS A 291 12.05 -7.41 -92.52
N SER A 292 12.77 -6.37 -92.12
CA SER A 292 13.72 -5.68 -93.00
C SER A 292 14.91 -6.57 -93.36
N ALA A 293 15.43 -7.38 -92.43
CA ALA A 293 16.48 -8.36 -92.69
C ALA A 293 16.01 -9.47 -93.67
N ILE A 294 14.78 -9.96 -93.52
CA ILE A 294 14.19 -10.91 -94.48
C ILE A 294 14.04 -10.26 -95.86
N ALA A 295 13.68 -8.98 -95.92
CA ALA A 295 13.58 -8.25 -97.19
C ALA A 295 14.95 -8.07 -97.85
N SER A 296 15.97 -7.63 -97.10
CA SER A 296 17.33 -7.42 -97.64
C SER A 296 17.98 -8.73 -98.08
N THR A 297 17.83 -9.81 -97.33
CA THR A 297 18.30 -11.15 -97.74
C THR A 297 17.66 -11.60 -99.05
N LYS A 298 16.34 -11.44 -99.22
CA LYS A 298 15.65 -11.73 -100.49
C LYS A 298 16.16 -10.87 -101.65
N ILE A 299 16.44 -9.59 -101.41
CA ILE A 299 17.01 -8.70 -102.43
C ILE A 299 18.41 -9.17 -102.82
N ASN A 300 19.26 -9.47 -101.83
CA ASN A 300 20.61 -9.97 -102.05
C ASN A 300 20.62 -11.31 -102.78
N GLU A 301 19.68 -12.22 -102.48
CA GLU A 301 19.51 -13.48 -103.21
C GLU A 301 19.13 -13.26 -104.68
N ARG A 302 18.23 -12.30 -104.97
CA ARG A 302 17.89 -11.94 -106.35
C ARG A 302 19.09 -11.35 -107.09
N GLN A 303 19.82 -10.43 -106.45
CA GLN A 303 21.04 -9.86 -107.01
C GLN A 303 22.10 -10.93 -107.24
N LYS A 304 22.30 -11.85 -106.29
CA LYS A 304 23.21 -13.00 -106.42
C LYS A 304 22.84 -13.85 -107.63
N LYS A 305 21.57 -14.24 -107.79
CA LYS A 305 21.12 -15.00 -108.97
C LYS A 305 21.36 -14.26 -110.29
N SER A 306 21.13 -12.94 -110.31
CA SER A 306 21.41 -12.11 -111.47
C SER A 306 22.91 -12.07 -111.82
N LEU A 307 23.76 -11.90 -110.80
CA LEU A 307 25.21 -11.93 -110.95
C LEU A 307 25.71 -13.32 -111.39
N GLU A 308 25.19 -14.40 -110.82
CA GLU A 308 25.50 -15.77 -111.25
C GLU A 308 25.11 -16.01 -112.71
N ALA A 309 23.94 -15.52 -113.14
CA ALA A 309 23.55 -15.57 -114.54
C ALA A 309 24.53 -14.78 -115.43
N LYS A 310 24.98 -13.60 -114.99
CA LYS A 310 25.96 -12.78 -115.71
C LYS A 310 27.33 -13.45 -115.77
N VAL A 311 27.80 -14.05 -114.68
CA VAL A 311 29.05 -14.82 -114.64
C VAL A 311 28.98 -15.99 -115.61
N ASN A 312 27.88 -16.75 -115.63
CA ASN A 312 27.68 -17.84 -116.57
C ASN A 312 27.66 -17.36 -118.04
N GLU A 313 27.04 -16.21 -118.31
CA GLU A 313 27.05 -15.59 -119.64
C GLU A 313 28.46 -15.18 -120.08
N LEU A 314 29.21 -14.51 -119.20
CA LEU A 314 30.59 -14.13 -119.43
C LEU A 314 31.49 -15.35 -119.62
N GLN A 315 31.30 -16.41 -118.82
CA GLN A 315 32.04 -17.66 -118.95
C GLN A 315 31.82 -18.28 -120.34
N LYS A 316 30.56 -18.38 -120.80
CA LYS A 316 30.25 -18.85 -122.16
C LYS A 316 30.89 -17.99 -123.24
N SER A 317 30.88 -16.67 -123.05
CA SER A 317 31.55 -15.75 -123.99
C SER A 317 33.06 -15.97 -124.01
N ASN A 318 33.67 -16.19 -122.84
CA ASN A 318 35.08 -16.43 -122.71
C ASN A 318 35.47 -17.78 -123.35
N ASP A 319 34.67 -18.84 -123.13
CA ASP A 319 34.86 -20.15 -123.76
C ASP A 319 34.77 -20.06 -125.29
N LYS A 320 33.84 -19.25 -125.82
CA LYS A 320 33.76 -18.96 -127.27
C LYS A 320 35.02 -18.26 -127.77
N LEU A 321 35.47 -17.21 -127.09
CA LEU A 321 36.71 -16.52 -127.42
C LEU A 321 37.92 -17.45 -127.35
N PHE A 322 37.98 -18.35 -126.36
CA PHE A 322 39.02 -19.37 -126.29
C PHE A 322 38.96 -20.35 -127.45
N ALA A 323 37.77 -20.78 -127.87
CA ALA A 323 37.59 -21.61 -129.06
C ALA A 323 38.04 -20.89 -130.34
N GLU A 324 37.67 -19.63 -130.53
CA GLU A 324 38.14 -18.78 -131.63
C GLU A 324 39.67 -18.62 -131.60
N LEU A 325 40.24 -18.31 -130.43
CA LEU A 325 41.69 -18.23 -130.25
C LEU A 325 42.37 -19.56 -130.54
N SER A 326 41.75 -20.69 -130.23
CA SER A 326 42.28 -22.03 -130.55
C SER A 326 42.30 -22.28 -132.07
N LEU A 327 41.26 -21.86 -132.79
CA LEU A 327 41.18 -21.92 -134.24
C LEU A 327 42.25 -21.04 -134.88
N ILE A 328 42.36 -19.78 -134.44
CA ILE A 328 43.40 -18.84 -134.89
C ILE A 328 44.79 -19.41 -134.58
N ARG A 329 45.01 -20.01 -133.41
CA ARG A 329 46.29 -20.69 -133.09
C ARG A 329 46.56 -21.84 -134.02
N LYS A 330 45.55 -22.66 -134.36
CA LYS A 330 45.68 -23.78 -135.30
C LYS A 330 45.99 -23.31 -136.72
N GLU A 331 45.33 -22.24 -137.17
CA GLU A 331 45.64 -21.55 -138.44
C GLU A 331 47.06 -20.97 -138.43
N ASN A 332 47.45 -20.32 -137.33
CA ASN A 332 48.78 -19.76 -137.17
C ASN A 332 49.85 -20.86 -137.14
N ASP A 333 49.61 -21.99 -136.47
CA ASP A 333 50.50 -23.15 -136.47
C ASP A 333 50.53 -23.88 -137.82
N GLY A 334 49.48 -23.76 -138.63
CA GLY A 334 49.49 -24.09 -140.06
C GLY A 334 50.38 -23.13 -140.86
N MET A 335 50.26 -21.83 -140.61
CA MET A 335 51.14 -20.79 -141.17
C MET A 335 52.60 -21.00 -140.78
N LYS A 336 52.89 -21.40 -139.53
CA LYS A 336 54.25 -21.69 -139.04
C LYS A 336 54.93 -22.87 -139.74
N ARG A 337 54.14 -23.78 -140.34
CA ARG A 337 54.62 -24.92 -141.12
C ARG A 337 54.80 -24.62 -142.61
N SER A 338 54.50 -23.40 -143.06
CA SER A 338 54.66 -22.98 -144.45
C SER A 338 56.09 -22.51 -144.77
N ARG A 339 56.51 -22.66 -146.04
CA ARG A 339 57.82 -22.21 -146.55
C ARG A 339 58.07 -20.70 -146.40
N LEU A 340 57.02 -19.90 -146.17
CA LEU A 340 57.10 -18.46 -145.94
C LEU A 340 57.48 -18.12 -144.48
N TYR A 341 57.08 -18.92 -143.50
CA TYR A 341 57.44 -18.69 -142.09
C TYR A 341 58.93 -18.98 -141.81
N SER A 342 59.55 -19.92 -142.53
CA SER A 342 61.00 -20.17 -142.45
C SER A 342 61.86 -19.01 -142.98
N ALA A 343 61.35 -18.19 -143.90
CA ALA A 343 62.02 -16.99 -144.38
C ALA A 343 61.93 -15.82 -143.37
N GLY A 344 60.87 -15.77 -142.55
CA GLY A 344 60.69 -14.75 -141.49
C GLY A 344 61.51 -14.97 -140.20
N GLN A 345 62.08 -16.16 -139.99
CA GLN A 345 62.95 -16.47 -138.84
C GLN A 345 64.24 -15.63 -138.83
N VAL A 346 64.73 -15.25 -140.01
CA VAL A 346 65.94 -14.43 -140.16
C VAL A 346 65.70 -12.98 -139.72
N ILE A 347 64.46 -12.47 -139.89
CA ILE A 347 64.06 -11.11 -139.48
C ILE A 347 63.74 -11.04 -137.97
N LYS A 348 63.37 -12.17 -137.35
CA LYS A 348 63.05 -12.25 -135.91
C LYS A 348 64.30 -12.29 -135.01
N LYS A 349 65.44 -12.78 -135.51
CA LYS A 349 66.73 -12.76 -134.80
C LYS A 349 67.33 -11.34 -134.67
N ALA A 350 66.91 -10.39 -135.49
CA ALA A 350 67.37 -8.99 -135.43
C ALA A 350 66.49 -8.08 -134.53
N LYS A 351 65.37 -8.58 -134.00
CA LYS A 351 64.40 -7.78 -133.19
C LYS A 351 64.44 -8.09 -131.69
N ASN A 352 65.09 -9.17 -131.26
CA ASN A 352 65.22 -9.56 -129.85
C ASN A 352 66.39 -8.87 -129.13
N LYS A 353 66.49 -7.54 -129.27
CA LYS A 353 67.39 -6.68 -128.49
C LYS A 353 66.74 -5.40 -127.96
N LEU A 354 65.39 -5.34 -127.95
CA LEU A 354 64.63 -4.30 -127.26
C LEU A 354 63.65 -4.93 -126.27
N ASN A 355 64.08 -4.85 -125.01
CA ASN A 355 63.32 -4.64 -123.78
C ASN A 355 62.18 -5.61 -123.42
N ARG A 356 62.58 -6.60 -122.62
CA ARG A 356 61.85 -7.05 -121.43
C ARG A 356 62.12 -6.07 -120.26
N ARG A 357 61.19 -6.07 -119.29
CA ARG A 357 61.13 -5.36 -117.98
C ARG A 357 60.28 -4.07 -118.06
N ASP A 358 59.36 -3.77 -117.13
CA ASP A 358 59.40 -3.92 -115.67
C ASP A 358 58.03 -4.26 -115.03
N GLU A 359 58.06 -5.16 -114.05
CA GLU A 359 57.07 -5.32 -112.97
C GLU A 359 57.63 -4.58 -111.74
N LEU A 360 56.73 -4.00 -110.92
CA LEU A 360 56.92 -3.23 -109.68
C LEU A 360 57.36 -1.75 -109.84
N ARG A 361 56.37 -0.86 -110.05
CA ARG A 361 56.46 0.54 -109.62
C ARG A 361 55.55 0.73 -108.40
N LEU A 362 56.10 1.30 -107.33
CA LEU A 362 55.32 1.85 -106.22
C LEU A 362 54.48 3.02 -106.74
N ASP A 363 53.29 3.20 -106.19
CA ASP A 363 52.36 4.23 -106.65
C ASP A 363 52.93 5.63 -106.33
N ASP A 364 53.23 6.40 -107.37
CA ASP A 364 53.78 7.76 -107.25
C ASP A 364 52.85 8.67 -106.39
N GLN A 365 51.56 8.32 -106.26
CA GLN A 365 50.62 9.02 -105.38
C GLN A 365 50.91 8.84 -103.88
N GLU A 366 51.29 7.65 -103.42
CA GLU A 366 51.55 7.38 -102.00
C GLU A 366 52.86 8.03 -101.54
N ILE A 367 53.87 8.03 -102.41
CA ILE A 367 55.16 8.70 -102.18
C ILE A 367 54.94 10.21 -102.01
N SER A 368 54.16 10.83 -102.91
CA SER A 368 53.84 12.25 -102.80
C SER A 368 53.06 12.57 -101.53
N LEU A 369 52.08 11.73 -101.16
CA LEU A 369 51.23 11.96 -100.00
C LEU A 369 52.05 11.98 -98.70
N VAL A 370 52.93 10.99 -98.50
CA VAL A 370 53.79 10.92 -97.32
C VAL A 370 54.85 12.03 -97.33
N ALA A 371 55.44 12.34 -98.49
CA ALA A 371 56.43 13.40 -98.60
C ALA A 371 55.88 14.79 -98.26
N THR A 372 54.60 15.05 -98.56
CA THR A 372 53.91 16.31 -98.24
C THR A 372 53.25 16.34 -96.86
N SER A 373 53.22 15.21 -96.15
CA SER A 373 52.58 15.15 -94.83
C SER A 373 53.40 15.92 -93.79
N GLU A 374 52.72 16.73 -92.97
CA GLU A 374 53.32 17.42 -91.81
C GLU A 374 53.86 16.45 -90.75
N TYR A 375 53.49 15.17 -90.84
CA TYR A 375 53.85 14.12 -89.91
C TYR A 375 55.02 13.24 -90.40
N PHE A 376 55.63 13.57 -91.55
CA PHE A 376 56.88 12.99 -92.02
C PHE A 376 57.99 14.04 -92.07
N ASN A 377 59.06 13.86 -91.30
CA ASN A 377 60.20 14.79 -91.31
C ASN A 377 61.46 14.09 -91.83
N ILE A 378 61.80 14.38 -93.09
CA ILE A 378 62.94 13.76 -93.81
C ILE A 378 64.25 13.90 -93.02
N LYS A 379 64.56 15.11 -92.55
CA LYS A 379 65.81 15.39 -91.84
C LYS A 379 65.87 14.63 -90.52
N TRP A 380 64.79 14.67 -89.74
CA TRP A 380 64.71 13.95 -88.47
C TRP A 380 64.76 12.43 -88.67
N TYR A 381 64.11 11.91 -89.72
CA TYR A 381 64.07 10.48 -90.02
C TYR A 381 65.47 9.96 -90.34
N LEU A 382 66.26 10.68 -91.14
CA LEU A 382 67.65 10.34 -91.44
C LEU A 382 68.59 10.50 -90.23
N GLU A 383 68.37 11.51 -89.38
CA GLU A 383 69.13 11.69 -88.14
C GLU A 383 68.83 10.60 -87.10
N THR A 384 67.59 10.11 -87.08
CA THR A 384 67.12 9.07 -86.14
C THR A 384 67.45 7.66 -86.62
N TYR A 385 67.54 7.45 -87.94
CA TYR A 385 67.82 6.16 -88.56
C TYR A 385 69.05 6.24 -89.50
N PRO A 386 70.28 6.22 -88.93
CA PRO A 386 71.51 6.32 -89.71
C PRO A 386 71.70 5.19 -90.73
N ASP A 387 71.11 4.02 -90.48
CA ASP A 387 71.10 2.88 -91.40
C ASP A 387 70.41 3.21 -92.74
N VAL A 388 69.37 4.04 -92.70
CA VAL A 388 68.70 4.54 -93.92
C VAL A 388 69.57 5.57 -94.63
N ALA A 389 70.29 6.41 -93.88
CA ALA A 389 71.23 7.39 -94.43
C ALA A 389 72.42 6.72 -95.13
N GLU A 390 72.97 5.65 -94.53
CA GLU A 390 74.08 4.87 -95.09
C GLU A 390 73.65 4.04 -96.30
N ALA A 391 72.41 3.53 -96.32
CA ALA A 391 71.87 2.78 -97.44
C ALA A 391 71.56 3.64 -98.68
N GLY A 392 71.51 4.97 -98.54
CA GLY A 392 71.24 5.91 -99.62
C GLY A 392 69.83 5.82 -100.23
N ILE A 393 68.89 5.16 -99.53
CA ILE A 393 67.49 5.02 -99.96
C ILE A 393 66.72 6.30 -99.60
N HIS A 394 65.81 6.73 -100.48
CA HIS A 394 64.99 7.91 -100.19
C HIS A 394 64.12 7.68 -98.93
N PRO A 395 64.15 8.55 -97.91
CA PRO A 395 63.52 8.28 -96.60
C PRO A 395 62.03 7.96 -96.67
N VAL A 396 61.29 8.65 -97.54
CA VAL A 396 59.86 8.42 -97.75
C VAL A 396 59.59 7.05 -98.37
N GLU A 397 60.43 6.64 -99.33
CA GLU A 397 60.32 5.34 -99.99
C GLU A 397 60.65 4.21 -99.02
N HIS A 398 61.71 4.39 -98.22
CA HIS A 398 62.05 3.47 -97.15
C HIS A 398 60.91 3.34 -96.13
N TYR A 399 60.28 4.45 -95.72
CA TYR A 399 59.19 4.40 -94.77
C TYR A 399 57.97 3.65 -95.30
N LEU A 400 57.59 3.87 -96.56
CA LEU A 400 56.47 3.20 -97.20
C LEU A 400 56.71 1.71 -97.38
N LEU A 401 57.91 1.32 -97.82
CA LEU A 401 58.26 -0.07 -98.10
C LEU A 401 58.53 -0.91 -96.85
N TYR A 402 59.23 -0.33 -95.87
CA TYR A 402 59.80 -1.08 -94.74
C TYR A 402 59.49 -0.40 -93.40
N GLY A 403 59.69 0.91 -93.31
CA GLY A 403 59.68 1.63 -92.04
C GLY A 403 58.37 1.53 -91.26
N ALA A 404 57.21 1.60 -91.94
CA ALA A 404 55.92 1.48 -91.28
C ALA A 404 55.67 0.07 -90.70
N ALA A 405 56.07 -0.99 -91.42
CA ALA A 405 55.93 -2.37 -90.95
C ALA A 405 56.93 -2.68 -89.82
N GLU A 406 58.12 -2.07 -89.86
CA GLU A 406 59.12 -2.14 -88.79
C GLU A 406 58.76 -1.32 -87.55
N GLY A 407 57.68 -0.54 -87.60
CA GLY A 407 57.25 0.34 -86.51
C GLY A 407 58.15 1.56 -86.31
N ARG A 408 58.90 1.98 -87.34
CA ARG A 408 59.69 3.21 -87.33
C ARG A 408 58.77 4.42 -87.30
N LEU A 409 59.22 5.46 -86.62
CA LEU A 409 58.49 6.72 -86.49
C LEU A 409 58.79 7.59 -87.72
N PRO A 410 57.78 8.11 -88.43
CA PRO A 410 58.00 9.06 -89.53
C PRO A 410 58.40 10.46 -89.04
N SER A 411 58.00 10.83 -87.82
CA SER A 411 58.41 12.08 -87.14
C SER A 411 58.14 11.98 -85.63
N PRO A 412 58.64 12.92 -84.81
CA PRO A 412 58.32 12.99 -83.37
C PRO A 412 56.83 13.21 -83.05
N ASN A 413 56.04 13.62 -84.05
CA ASN A 413 54.64 14.00 -83.89
C ASN A 413 53.68 12.91 -84.36
N PHE A 414 54.18 11.77 -84.83
CA PHE A 414 53.36 10.67 -85.29
C PHE A 414 53.97 9.32 -84.95
N ASP A 415 53.26 8.56 -84.12
CA ASP A 415 53.56 7.18 -83.75
C ASP A 415 52.55 6.26 -84.44
N GLY A 416 53.04 5.56 -85.47
CA GLY A 416 52.25 4.61 -86.24
C GLY A 416 51.77 3.43 -85.40
N LYS A 417 52.56 2.97 -84.42
CA LYS A 417 52.19 1.86 -83.54
C LYS A 417 51.08 2.26 -82.58
N TRP A 418 51.17 3.45 -82.01
CA TRP A 418 50.07 4.03 -81.21
C TRP A 418 48.80 4.16 -82.05
N TYR A 419 48.92 4.65 -83.28
CA TYR A 419 47.78 4.86 -84.18
C TYR A 419 47.06 3.54 -84.51
N LEU A 420 47.81 2.48 -84.83
CA LEU A 420 47.24 1.16 -85.11
C LEU A 420 46.60 0.54 -83.86
N THR A 421 47.20 0.70 -82.68
CA THR A 421 46.62 0.22 -81.41
C THR A 421 45.30 0.94 -81.08
N ARG A 422 45.22 2.24 -81.38
CA ARG A 422 44.03 3.05 -81.13
C ARG A 422 42.90 2.75 -82.12
N TYR A 423 43.23 2.36 -83.35
CA TYR A 423 42.29 2.08 -84.44
C TYR A 423 42.49 0.66 -85.01
N PRO A 424 41.94 -0.39 -84.36
CA PRO A 424 42.13 -1.79 -84.75
C PRO A 424 41.54 -2.15 -86.12
N ASP A 425 40.64 -1.32 -86.66
CA ASP A 425 40.13 -1.44 -88.02
C ASP A 425 41.22 -1.19 -89.07
N VAL A 426 42.13 -0.25 -88.81
CA VAL A 426 43.28 0.06 -89.68
C VAL A 426 44.34 -1.04 -89.58
N GLU A 427 44.61 -1.54 -88.37
CA GLU A 427 45.53 -2.65 -88.13
C GLU A 427 45.09 -3.92 -88.87
N ARG A 428 43.82 -4.31 -88.77
CA ARG A 428 43.29 -5.47 -89.50
C ARG A 428 43.33 -5.31 -91.01
N ALA A 429 43.23 -4.08 -91.52
CA ALA A 429 43.33 -3.79 -92.95
C ALA A 429 44.78 -3.85 -93.47
N GLY A 430 45.78 -3.89 -92.58
CA GLY A 430 47.19 -3.92 -92.96
C GLY A 430 47.67 -2.66 -93.68
N LEU A 431 46.94 -1.54 -93.53
CA LEU A 431 47.26 -0.28 -94.21
C LEU A 431 48.38 0.46 -93.48
N ASN A 432 49.21 1.19 -94.24
CA ASN A 432 50.21 2.07 -93.66
C ASN A 432 49.51 3.16 -92.81
N PRO A 433 49.87 3.32 -91.52
CA PRO A 433 49.12 4.17 -90.60
C PRO A 433 49.15 5.65 -90.99
N LEU A 434 50.27 6.13 -91.53
CA LEU A 434 50.38 7.54 -91.95
C LEU A 434 49.61 7.79 -93.25
N VAL A 435 49.68 6.86 -94.21
CA VAL A 435 48.90 6.93 -95.46
C VAL A 435 47.40 6.90 -95.15
N HIS A 436 46.95 6.00 -94.27
CA HIS A 436 45.54 5.92 -93.87
C HIS A 436 45.07 7.21 -93.19
N TYR A 437 45.89 7.79 -92.30
CA TYR A 437 45.52 9.02 -91.63
C TYR A 437 45.33 10.17 -92.62
N GLU A 438 46.26 10.37 -93.56
CA GLU A 438 46.16 11.47 -94.53
C GLU A 438 45.06 11.25 -95.59
N THR A 439 44.73 10.01 -95.92
CA THR A 439 43.68 9.69 -96.90
C THR A 439 42.26 9.71 -96.32
N TYR A 440 42.05 9.14 -95.13
CA TYR A 440 40.73 8.99 -94.52
C TYR A 440 40.67 9.55 -93.10
N GLY A 441 41.66 9.23 -92.27
CA GLY A 441 41.63 9.51 -90.84
C GLY A 441 41.44 10.99 -90.48
N ARG A 442 42.05 11.90 -91.24
CA ARG A 442 41.91 13.36 -91.08
C ARG A 442 40.47 13.82 -91.30
N GLY A 443 39.81 13.32 -92.35
CA GLY A 443 38.41 13.64 -92.67
C GLY A 443 37.40 12.99 -91.72
N GLU A 444 37.75 11.83 -91.16
CA GLU A 444 36.96 11.13 -90.14
C GLU A 444 37.13 11.71 -88.72
N GLY A 445 38.00 12.71 -88.53
CA GLY A 445 38.27 13.31 -87.22
C GLY A 445 39.08 12.41 -86.28
N ARG A 446 39.82 11.42 -86.82
CA ARG A 446 40.69 10.57 -86.01
C ARG A 446 41.84 11.39 -85.44
N VAL A 447 42.19 11.12 -84.19
CA VAL A 447 43.29 11.79 -83.50
C VAL A 447 44.61 11.07 -83.81
N VAL A 448 45.65 11.82 -84.16
CA VAL A 448 47.03 11.33 -84.27
C VAL A 448 47.63 11.11 -82.88
N SER A 449 48.71 10.35 -82.77
CA SER A 449 49.38 10.10 -81.49
C SER A 449 49.70 11.38 -80.71
N PRO A 450 49.67 11.36 -79.36
CA PRO A 450 50.11 12.48 -78.55
C PRO A 450 51.52 12.95 -78.95
N LYS A 451 51.74 14.26 -79.03
CA LYS A 451 53.03 14.85 -79.40
C LYS A 451 54.11 14.37 -78.43
N MET A 452 55.03 13.51 -78.88
CA MET A 452 55.91 12.81 -77.96
C MET A 452 57.12 13.66 -77.51
N LEU A 453 57.51 14.72 -78.23
CA LEU A 453 58.55 15.67 -77.78
C LEU A 453 58.39 17.08 -78.40
N ALA A 454 57.91 18.05 -77.61
CA ALA A 454 58.24 19.48 -77.74
C ALA A 454 58.16 20.20 -76.38
N SER A 455 58.63 19.53 -75.33
CA SER A 455 58.87 20.16 -74.03
C SER A 455 60.19 19.62 -73.49
N GLU A 456 61.31 20.22 -73.92
CA GLU A 456 62.62 20.28 -73.23
C GLU A 456 63.76 20.72 -74.19
N ALA A 457 63.60 21.83 -74.93
CA ALA A 457 64.73 22.46 -75.64
C ALA A 457 64.50 23.93 -76.04
N SER A 458 63.84 24.76 -75.21
CA SER A 458 63.85 26.23 -75.40
C SER A 458 63.69 27.02 -74.09
N SER A 459 63.95 26.39 -72.94
CA SER A 459 64.41 27.10 -71.75
C SER A 459 65.93 27.23 -71.87
N LYS A 460 66.38 28.22 -72.65
CA LYS A 460 67.69 28.89 -72.63
C LYS A 460 67.91 29.67 -73.92
N LYS A 461 68.17 30.96 -73.72
CA LYS A 461 68.74 31.98 -74.61
C LYS A 461 67.77 32.84 -75.45
N ASN A 462 67.76 34.09 -74.97
CA ASN A 462 67.49 35.39 -75.59
C ASN A 462 66.04 35.83 -75.73
#